data_AF-A0A6B3G2U9-F1
#
_entry.id   AF-A0A6B3G2U9-F1
#
_cell.length_a   1.000
_cell.length_b   1.000
_cell.length_c   1.000
_cell.angle_alpha   90.00
_cell.angle_beta   90.00
_cell.angle_gamma   90.00
#
_symmetry.space_group_name_H-M   'P 1'
#
loop_
_entity.id
_entity.type
_entity.pdbx_description
1 polymer ?
#
loop_
_entity_poly.entity_id
_entity_poly.type
_entity_poly.pdbx_seq_one_letter_code
_entity_poly.pdbx_strand_id
1 'polypeptide(L)'
;MPRGRYSLHDLHDHTPLGEEHFHCAPGPSGWRYVSQTTSPSGDHLGSVDLALDELGRPIRLELHAASWQVRGAALEGVTWVRTDPTGSHATEGNVRAHAFAGTSPAFLIAMTRLLRLTPASPTTRVRVVTFTDPVLAP
;
A
#
# COMPACT_ATOMS: atom_id res chain seq x y z
N MET A 1 13.40 -14.79 3.76
CA MET A 1 12.53 -13.60 3.58
C MET A 1 11.13 -14.10 3.22
N PRO A 2 10.07 -13.67 3.95
CA PRO A 2 8.72 -14.15 3.69
C PRO A 2 8.28 -13.82 2.27
N ARG A 3 7.72 -14.81 1.58
CA ARG A 3 6.99 -14.65 0.32
C ARG A 3 5.71 -15.45 0.40
N GLY A 4 4.70 -15.03 -0.32
CA GLY A 4 3.43 -15.71 -0.31
C GLY A 4 2.45 -15.09 -1.28
N ARG A 5 1.19 -15.44 -1.06
CA ARG A 5 0.09 -15.00 -1.89
C ARG A 5 -1.13 -14.72 -1.02
N TYR A 6 -1.83 -13.64 -1.34
CA TYR A 6 -3.17 -13.37 -0.84
C TYR A 6 -4.18 -13.56 -1.97
N SER A 7 -5.22 -14.35 -1.74
CA SER A 7 -6.34 -14.47 -2.67
C SER A 7 -7.32 -13.33 -2.43
N LEU A 8 -7.62 -12.56 -3.47
CA LEU A 8 -8.54 -11.44 -3.43
C LEU A 8 -9.92 -11.89 -3.88
N HIS A 9 -10.92 -11.58 -3.07
CA HIS A 9 -12.31 -11.94 -3.34
C HIS A 9 -13.21 -10.72 -3.13
N ASP A 10 -14.29 -10.67 -3.88
CA ASP A 10 -15.38 -9.74 -3.61
C ASP A 10 -15.97 -10.03 -2.22
N LEU A 11 -16.25 -8.97 -1.46
CA LEU A 11 -16.71 -9.10 -0.08
C LEU A 11 -18.18 -9.52 0.03
N HIS A 12 -18.97 -9.33 -1.03
CA HIS A 12 -20.39 -9.60 -1.04
C HIS A 12 -20.69 -11.03 -1.48
N ASP A 13 -20.07 -11.48 -2.57
CA ASP A 13 -20.38 -12.77 -3.19
C ASP A 13 -19.19 -13.76 -3.22
N HIS A 14 -18.03 -13.36 -2.70
CA HIS A 14 -16.80 -14.15 -2.69
C HIS A 14 -16.31 -14.56 -4.07
N THR A 15 -16.69 -13.85 -5.13
CA THR A 15 -16.13 -14.04 -6.46
C THR A 15 -14.62 -13.78 -6.42
N PRO A 16 -13.77 -14.68 -6.98
CA PRO A 16 -12.34 -14.44 -7.08
C PRO A 16 -12.05 -13.21 -7.96
N LEU A 17 -11.38 -12.22 -7.38
CA LEU A 17 -10.95 -11.00 -8.07
C LEU A 17 -9.51 -11.07 -8.55
N GLY A 18 -8.71 -11.96 -7.97
CA GLY A 18 -7.31 -12.14 -8.33
C GLY A 18 -6.44 -12.64 -7.19
N GLU A 19 -5.14 -12.51 -7.37
CA GLU A 19 -4.14 -12.91 -6.38
C GLU A 19 -3.06 -11.82 -6.28
N GLU A 20 -2.64 -11.51 -5.05
CA GLU A 20 -1.49 -10.65 -4.79
C GLU A 20 -0.30 -11.51 -4.35
N HIS A 21 0.72 -11.61 -5.19
CA HIS A 21 1.97 -12.30 -4.91
C HIS A 21 2.96 -11.33 -4.29
N PHE A 22 3.44 -11.63 -3.08
CA PHE A 22 4.29 -10.70 -2.32
C PHE A 22 5.62 -11.30 -1.89
N HIS A 23 6.57 -10.41 -1.64
CA HIS A 23 7.85 -10.70 -1.02
C HIS A 23 8.22 -9.58 -0.03
N CYS A 24 8.63 -9.98 1.17
CA CYS A 24 9.00 -9.09 2.26
C CYS A 24 10.47 -9.26 2.64
N ALA A 25 11.18 -8.15 2.74
CA ALA A 25 12.61 -8.14 3.04
C ALA A 25 12.93 -7.13 4.13
N PRO A 26 13.65 -7.48 5.23
CA PRO A 26 14.45 -6.48 5.92
C PRO A 26 15.46 -5.87 4.96
N GLY A 27 15.75 -4.58 5.12
CA GLY A 27 16.72 -3.87 4.28
C GLY A 27 17.41 -2.75 5.05
N PRO A 28 18.38 -2.06 4.44
CA PRO A 28 19.20 -1.03 5.11
C PRO A 28 18.37 0.08 5.75
N SER A 29 17.21 0.37 5.18
CA SER A 29 16.31 1.39 5.68
C SER A 29 15.32 0.89 6.73
N GLY A 30 15.17 -0.43 6.92
CA GLY A 30 14.18 -1.03 7.81
C GLY A 30 13.53 -2.26 7.18
N TRP A 31 12.40 -2.10 6.50
CA TRP A 31 11.63 -3.20 5.94
C TRP A 31 10.96 -2.83 4.61
N ARG A 32 10.82 -3.78 3.69
CA ARG A 32 10.21 -3.57 2.37
C ARG A 32 9.21 -4.67 2.05
N TYR A 33 8.07 -4.27 1.50
CA TYR A 33 7.04 -5.12 0.89
C TYR A 33 6.99 -4.84 -0.59
N VAL A 34 7.12 -5.87 -1.43
CA VAL A 34 6.89 -5.76 -2.87
C VAL A 34 5.86 -6.79 -3.28
N SER A 35 4.88 -6.40 -4.07
CA SER A 35 3.90 -7.33 -4.61
C SER A 35 3.48 -7.01 -6.03
N GLN A 36 2.94 -8.03 -6.71
CA GLN A 36 2.22 -7.91 -7.97
C GLN A 36 0.85 -8.55 -7.81
N THR A 37 -0.17 -7.88 -8.31
CA THR A 37 -1.55 -8.36 -8.33
C THR A 37 -1.91 -8.80 -9.74
N THR A 38 -2.50 -9.99 -9.85
CA THR A 38 -2.95 -10.57 -11.13
C THR A 38 -4.42 -10.97 -11.06
N SER A 39 -5.13 -10.86 -12.17
CA SER A 39 -6.51 -11.35 -12.31
C SER A 39 -6.57 -12.88 -12.22
N PRO A 40 -7.76 -13.50 -12.12
CA PRO A 40 -7.91 -14.95 -12.22
C PRO A 40 -7.43 -15.52 -13.56
N SER A 41 -7.45 -14.73 -14.64
CA SER A 41 -6.87 -15.09 -15.95
C SER A 41 -5.36 -14.92 -16.02
N GLY A 42 -4.73 -14.32 -15.01
CA GLY A 42 -3.29 -14.07 -14.94
C GLY A 42 -2.85 -12.70 -15.48
N ASP A 43 -3.78 -11.84 -15.87
CA ASP A 43 -3.47 -10.50 -16.36
C ASP A 43 -2.94 -9.62 -15.21
N HIS A 44 -1.93 -8.80 -15.49
CA HIS A 44 -1.39 -7.89 -14.48
C HIS A 44 -2.39 -6.77 -14.16
N LEU A 45 -2.78 -6.66 -12.89
CA LEU A 45 -3.72 -5.64 -12.41
C LEU A 45 -3.03 -4.47 -11.71
N GLY A 46 -1.87 -4.72 -11.09
CA GLY A 46 -1.16 -3.69 -10.34
C GLY A 46 0.03 -4.20 -9.53
N SER A 47 0.71 -3.30 -8.85
CA SER A 47 1.85 -3.63 -7.98
C SER A 47 1.99 -2.67 -6.82
N VAL A 48 2.63 -3.13 -5.75
CA VAL A 48 2.99 -2.34 -4.58
C VAL A 48 4.49 -2.47 -4.32
N ASP A 49 5.16 -1.36 -4.06
CA ASP A 49 6.50 -1.31 -3.50
C ASP A 49 6.49 -0.32 -2.33
N LEU A 50 6.46 -0.86 -1.11
CA LEU A 50 6.38 -0.10 0.13
C LEU A 50 7.62 -0.36 0.99
N ALA A 51 8.40 0.68 1.22
CA ALA A 51 9.51 0.68 2.16
C ALA A 51 9.14 1.47 3.42
N LEU A 52 9.46 0.87 4.56
CA LEU A 52 9.27 1.43 5.89
C LEU A 52 10.62 1.61 6.57
N ASP A 53 10.72 2.66 7.39
CA ASP A 53 11.86 2.80 8.26
C ASP A 53 11.84 1.85 9.46
N GLU A 54 12.87 1.91 10.30
CA GLU A 54 12.94 1.13 11.54
C GLU A 54 11.78 1.40 12.50
N LEU A 55 11.15 2.58 12.45
CA LEU A 55 9.98 2.94 13.26
C LEU A 55 8.65 2.55 12.59
N GLY A 56 8.68 1.96 11.39
CA GLY A 56 7.51 1.57 10.63
C GLY A 56 6.88 2.71 9.82
N ARG A 57 7.52 3.87 9.71
CA ARG A 57 7.03 5.00 8.93
C ARG A 57 7.26 4.75 7.43
N PRO A 58 6.28 5.00 6.56
CA PRO A 58 6.48 4.89 5.11
C PRO A 58 7.54 5.86 4.63
N ILE A 59 8.65 5.37 4.05
CA ILE A 59 9.70 6.23 3.49
C ILE A 59 9.70 6.21 1.95
N ARG A 60 9.05 5.21 1.35
CA ARG A 60 8.75 5.15 -0.08
C ARG A 60 7.54 4.26 -0.30
N LEU A 61 6.58 4.76 -1.05
CA LEU A 61 5.47 4.04 -1.62
C LEU A 61 5.55 4.23 -3.13
N GLU A 62 5.44 3.14 -3.87
CA GLU A 62 5.11 3.15 -5.29
C GLU A 62 3.97 2.16 -5.50
N LEU A 63 2.85 2.65 -6.03
CA LEU A 63 1.62 1.89 -6.24
C LEU A 63 1.20 2.04 -7.71
N HIS A 64 0.84 0.93 -8.33
CA HIS A 64 0.33 0.90 -9.70
C HIS A 64 -1.00 0.16 -9.73
N ALA A 65 -2.01 0.72 -10.39
CA ALA A 65 -3.29 0.07 -10.68
C ALA A 65 -3.93 0.69 -11.93
N ALA A 66 -4.43 -0.12 -12.86
CA ALA A 66 -5.06 0.35 -14.10
C ALA A 66 -4.29 1.49 -14.83
N SER A 67 -2.96 1.35 -14.90
CA SER A 67 -2.00 2.35 -15.43
C SER A 67 -1.88 3.66 -14.65
N TRP A 68 -2.64 3.88 -13.58
CA TRP A 68 -2.38 4.96 -12.62
C TRP A 68 -1.16 4.62 -11.77
N GLN A 69 -0.39 5.64 -11.42
CA GLN A 69 0.74 5.53 -10.50
C GLN A 69 0.55 6.47 -9.31
N VAL A 70 0.87 5.99 -8.12
CA VAL A 70 1.09 6.83 -6.94
C VAL A 70 2.50 6.63 -6.43
N ARG A 71 3.21 7.73 -6.17
CA ARG A 71 4.48 7.74 -5.45
C ARG A 71 4.34 8.57 -4.19
N GLY A 72 4.75 8.07 -3.03
CA GLY A 72 4.57 8.79 -1.78
C GLY A 72 5.55 8.42 -0.68
N ALA A 73 5.54 9.20 0.39
CA ALA A 73 6.34 8.97 1.60
C ALA A 73 5.76 9.76 2.79
N ALA A 74 6.14 9.36 4.00
CA ALA A 74 5.94 10.14 5.20
C ALA A 74 7.14 11.09 5.40
N LEU A 75 6.83 12.39 5.46
CA LEU A 75 7.76 13.49 5.74
C LEU A 75 7.15 14.30 6.90
N GLU A 76 6.65 15.50 6.63
CA GLU A 76 5.77 16.26 7.53
C GLU A 76 4.30 15.89 7.24
N GLY A 77 3.85 14.76 7.79
CA GLY A 77 2.63 14.08 7.34
C GLY A 77 2.91 13.12 6.20
N VAL A 78 1.91 12.79 5.40
CA VAL A 78 2.09 11.96 4.19
C VAL A 78 1.96 12.82 2.95
N THR A 79 2.94 12.70 2.05
CA THR A 79 2.96 13.37 0.75
C THR A 79 2.89 12.31 -0.34
N TRP A 80 2.13 12.60 -1.40
CA TRP A 80 2.05 11.73 -2.58
C TRP A 80 1.90 12.54 -3.86
N VAL A 81 2.30 11.92 -4.96
CA VAL A 81 2.02 12.35 -6.32
C VAL A 81 1.27 11.22 -6.99
N ARG A 82 0.08 11.53 -7.52
CA ARG A 82 -0.75 10.63 -8.30
C ARG A 82 -0.69 11.04 -9.76
N THR A 83 -0.28 10.13 -10.63
CA THR A 83 -0.08 10.36 -12.07
C THR A 83 -1.07 9.54 -12.87
N ASP A 84 -1.66 10.16 -13.89
CA ASP A 84 -2.63 9.52 -14.78
C ASP A 84 -1.99 8.49 -15.74
N PRO A 85 -2.81 7.63 -16.38
CA PRO A 85 -2.33 6.60 -17.30
C PRO A 85 -1.47 7.10 -18.46
N THR A 86 -1.68 8.34 -18.87
CA THR A 86 -0.91 8.95 -19.96
C THR A 86 0.40 9.56 -19.49
N GLY A 87 0.59 9.72 -18.17
CA GLY A 87 1.73 10.45 -17.61
C GLY A 87 1.66 11.96 -17.79
N SER A 88 0.57 12.49 -18.37
CA SER A 88 0.45 13.91 -18.73
C SER A 88 0.02 14.78 -17.56
N HIS A 89 -0.72 14.22 -16.60
CA HIS A 89 -1.23 14.94 -15.44
C HIS A 89 -0.81 14.27 -14.15
N ALA A 90 -0.20 15.06 -13.27
CA ALA A 90 0.14 14.67 -11.92
C ALA A 90 -0.57 15.58 -10.92
N THR A 91 -1.17 14.99 -9.90
CA THR A 91 -1.74 15.71 -8.76
C THR A 91 -0.94 15.37 -7.52
N GLU A 92 -0.33 16.39 -6.92
CA GLU A 92 0.35 16.27 -5.63
C GLU A 92 -0.64 16.52 -4.49
N GLY A 93 -0.48 15.78 -3.40
CA GLY A 93 -1.18 16.02 -2.15
C GLY A 93 -0.27 15.86 -0.95
N ASN A 94 -0.54 16.63 0.09
CA ASN A 94 0.04 16.47 1.42
C ASN A 94 -1.04 16.66 2.46
N VAL A 95 -1.10 15.77 3.44
CA VAL A 95 -1.94 15.96 4.63
C VAL A 95 -1.23 15.47 5.88
N ARG A 96 -1.58 16.07 7.01
CA ARG A 96 -1.18 15.60 8.34
C ARG A 96 -1.87 14.28 8.68
N ALA A 97 -1.33 13.18 8.17
CA ALA A 97 -1.70 11.80 8.44
C ALA A 97 -0.45 10.98 8.80
N HIS A 98 -0.64 9.73 9.21
CA HIS A 98 0.43 8.88 9.73
C HIS A 98 0.90 7.82 8.73
N ALA A 99 0.00 7.36 7.86
CA ALA A 99 0.25 6.25 6.94
C ALA A 99 -0.70 6.29 5.74
N PHE A 100 -0.44 5.40 4.79
CA PHE A 100 -1.30 5.13 3.64
C PHE A 100 -2.18 3.89 3.91
N ALA A 101 -3.30 3.80 3.21
CA ALA A 101 -4.22 2.68 3.17
C ALA A 101 -4.65 2.39 1.72
N GLY A 102 -5.19 1.20 1.48
CA GLY A 102 -5.63 0.74 0.17
C GLY A 102 -5.94 -0.76 0.22
N THR A 103 -6.22 -1.35 -0.94
CA THR A 103 -6.65 -2.76 -1.06
C THR A 103 -5.56 -3.76 -0.67
N SER A 104 -4.29 -3.45 -0.96
CA SER A 104 -3.18 -4.37 -0.66
C SER A 104 -3.00 -4.60 0.84
N PRO A 105 -2.76 -5.85 1.28
CA PRO A 105 -2.39 -6.17 2.66
C PRO A 105 -1.11 -5.46 3.15
N ALA A 106 -0.27 -4.95 2.24
CA ALA A 106 0.92 -4.16 2.57
C ALA A 106 0.63 -3.03 3.56
N PHE A 107 -0.51 -2.34 3.40
CA PHE A 107 -0.88 -1.20 4.24
C PHE A 107 -1.25 -1.60 5.67
N LEU A 108 -1.95 -2.72 5.86
CA LEU A 108 -2.23 -3.26 7.18
C LEU A 108 -0.95 -3.73 7.87
N ILE A 109 -0.05 -4.38 7.12
CA ILE A 109 1.25 -4.77 7.67
C ILE A 109 2.05 -3.53 8.08
N ALA A 110 2.08 -2.49 7.26
CA ALA A 110 2.72 -1.22 7.62
C ALA A 110 2.11 -0.59 8.88
N MET A 111 0.78 -0.57 8.99
CA MET A 111 0.08 -0.08 10.18
C MET A 111 0.48 -0.85 11.44
N THR A 112 0.54 -2.18 11.38
CA THR A 112 0.95 -3.00 12.54
C THR A 112 2.39 -2.71 12.96
N ARG A 113 3.30 -2.49 12.00
CA ARG A 113 4.70 -2.14 12.26
C ARG A 113 4.87 -0.74 12.82
N LEU A 114 4.05 0.21 12.38
CA LEU A 114 4.02 1.59 12.90
C LEU A 114 3.50 1.64 14.33
N LEU A 115 2.40 0.94 14.63
CA LEU A 115 1.72 1.03 15.92
C LEU A 115 2.34 0.15 17.01
N ARG A 116 2.98 -0.97 16.64
CA ARG A 116 3.62 -1.92 17.57
C ARG A 116 2.71 -2.32 18.74
N LEU A 117 1.42 -2.52 18.44
CA LEU A 117 0.41 -2.82 19.45
C LEU A 117 0.70 -4.16 20.11
N THR A 118 0.42 -4.22 21.41
CA THR A 118 0.32 -5.46 22.19
C THR A 118 -1.13 -5.65 22.63
N PRO A 119 -1.53 -6.84 23.13
CA PRO A 119 -2.87 -7.03 23.69
C PRO A 119 -3.24 -6.07 24.82
N ALA A 120 -2.24 -5.46 25.48
CA ALA A 120 -2.43 -4.46 26.54
C ALA A 120 -2.45 -3.01 26.02
N SER A 121 -2.19 -2.78 24.72
CA SER A 121 -2.21 -1.43 24.16
C SER A 121 -3.63 -0.85 24.18
N PRO A 122 -3.78 0.44 24.51
CA PRO A 122 -5.08 1.11 24.39
C PRO A 122 -5.49 1.24 22.92
N THR A 123 -6.77 1.52 22.68
CA THR A 123 -7.25 1.90 21.35
C THR A 123 -6.51 3.13 20.85
N THR A 124 -5.94 3.04 19.65
CA THR A 124 -5.21 4.13 19.01
C THR A 124 -5.97 4.61 17.78
N ARG A 125 -6.24 5.92 17.71
CA ARG A 125 -6.79 6.54 16.49
C ARG A 125 -5.65 6.89 15.54
N VAL A 126 -5.80 6.51 14.27
CA VAL A 126 -4.83 6.80 13.22
C VAL A 126 -5.52 7.50 12.07
N ARG A 127 -4.94 8.60 11.62
CA ARG A 127 -5.32 9.25 10.37
C ARG A 127 -4.51 8.67 9.22
N VAL A 128 -5.18 8.28 8.14
CA VAL A 128 -4.58 7.69 6.93
C VAL A 128 -5.06 8.40 5.68
N VAL A 129 -4.34 8.22 4.57
CA VAL A 129 -4.79 8.53 3.21
C VAL A 129 -5.05 7.21 2.50
N THR A 130 -6.25 7.03 1.94
CA THR A 130 -6.67 5.77 1.33
C THR A 130 -6.67 5.89 -0.19
N PHE A 131 -5.85 5.13 -0.89
CA PHE A 131 -5.94 5.05 -2.34
C PHE A 131 -6.96 3.98 -2.75
N THR A 132 -7.95 4.40 -3.54
CA THR A 132 -9.07 3.55 -3.96
C THR A 132 -8.91 3.08 -5.39
N ASP A 133 -8.97 1.76 -5.59
CA ASP A 133 -8.93 1.15 -6.92
C ASP A 133 -10.18 1.49 -7.76
N PRO A 134 -10.07 1.45 -9.10
CA PRO A 134 -8.86 1.16 -9.87
C PRO A 134 -8.02 2.42 -10.16
N VAL A 135 -8.54 3.61 -9.88
CA VAL A 135 -7.93 4.88 -10.30
C VAL A 135 -6.98 5.48 -9.26
N LEU A 136 -6.82 4.83 -8.10
CA LEU A 136 -6.01 5.30 -6.98
C LEU A 136 -6.42 6.68 -6.46
N ALA A 137 -7.72 6.98 -6.41
CA ALA A 137 -8.19 8.24 -5.86
C ALA A 137 -7.95 8.29 -4.33
N PRO A 138 -7.35 9.37 -3.79
CA PRO A 138 -6.99 9.50 -2.37
C PRO A 138 -8.14 9.90 -1.44
#